data_AF-E9H017-F1
#
_entry.id   AF-E9H017-F1
#
_cell.length_a   1.000
_cell.length_b   1.000
_cell.length_c   1.000
_cell.angle_alpha   90.00
_cell.angle_beta   90.00
_cell.angle_gamma   90.00
#
_symmetry.space_group_name_H-M   'P 1'
#
loop_
_entity.id
_entity.type
_entity.pdbx_description
1 polymer ?
#
loop_
_entity_poly.entity_id
_entity_poly.type
_entity_poly.pdbx_seq_one_letter_code
_entity_poly.pdbx_strand_id
1 'polypeptide(L)' 'LPYDRRWEFPRSRLKLGVQLGAGCFGRVVKAEAVGIKDSEQTIKTVAVKMVRSEA' A
#
# COMPACT_ATOMS: atom_id res chain seq x y z
N LEU A 1 21.13 1.38 -4.41
CA LEU A 1 20.80 1.48 -2.96
C LEU A 1 20.27 0.13 -2.48
N PRO A 2 20.59 -0.31 -1.25
CA PRO A 2 20.10 -1.57 -0.71
C PRO A 2 18.62 -1.47 -0.25
N TYR A 3 17.93 -2.63 -0.20
CA TYR A 3 16.58 -2.76 0.35
C TYR A 3 16.63 -2.85 1.87
N ASP A 4 15.80 -2.07 2.56
CA ASP A 4 15.80 -1.96 4.02
C ASP A 4 14.50 -2.56 4.59
N ARG A 5 14.63 -3.72 5.24
CA ARG A 5 13.49 -4.55 5.70
C ARG A 5 12.67 -3.91 6.80
N ARG A 6 13.17 -2.86 7.48
CA ARG A 6 12.37 -2.14 8.49
C ARG A 6 11.14 -1.44 7.90
N TRP A 7 11.10 -1.26 6.59
CA TRP A 7 9.96 -0.70 5.86
C TRP A 7 8.96 -1.76 5.38
N GLU A 8 9.20 -3.06 5.65
CA GLU A 8 8.24 -4.12 5.34
C GLU A 8 6.95 -3.92 6.16
N PHE A 9 5.81 -4.19 5.52
CA PHE A 9 4.49 -4.14 6.15
C PHE A 9 3.70 -5.40 5.79
N PRO A 10 3.08 -6.10 6.75
CA PRO A 10 2.33 -7.32 6.47
C PRO A 10 1.18 -7.06 5.49
N ARG A 11 1.17 -7.76 4.35
CA ARG A 11 0.11 -7.60 3.34
C ARG A 11 -1.29 -7.96 3.86
N SER A 12 -1.39 -8.87 4.84
CA SER A 12 -2.64 -9.21 5.51
C SER A 12 -3.26 -8.04 6.29
N ARG A 13 -2.45 -7.05 6.71
CA ARG A 13 -2.90 -5.84 7.40
C ARG A 13 -3.17 -4.67 6.42
N LEU A 14 -3.17 -4.92 5.11
CA LEU A 14 -3.39 -3.93 4.06
C LEU A 14 -4.63 -4.28 3.22
N LYS A 15 -5.70 -3.50 3.35
CA LYS A 15 -6.92 -3.66 2.56
C LYS A 15 -6.95 -2.66 1.41
N LEU A 16 -6.82 -3.14 0.17
CA LEU A 16 -6.87 -2.30 -1.02
C LEU A 16 -8.31 -1.90 -1.34
N GLY A 17 -8.50 -0.66 -1.78
CA GLY A 17 -9.78 -0.08 -2.17
C GLY A 17 -9.75 0.50 -3.59
N VAL A 18 -10.42 1.64 -3.78
CA VAL A 18 -10.61 2.26 -5.10
C VAL A 18 -9.32 2.80 -5.71
N GLN A 19 -9.24 2.81 -7.04
CA GLN A 19 -8.14 3.48 -7.75
C GLN A 19 -8.24 5.00 -7.59
N LEU A 20 -7.13 5.62 -7.20
CA LEU A 20 -6.98 7.09 -7.13
C LEU A 20 -6.44 7.67 -8.42
N GLY A 21 -5.63 6.92 -9.15
CA GLY A 21 -5.10 7.32 -10.45
C GLY A 21 -4.27 6.22 -11.10
N ALA A 22 -4.04 6.34 -12.41
CA ALA A 22 -3.20 5.40 -13.13
C ALA A 22 -2.42 6.09 -14.25
N GLY A 23 -1.18 5.64 -14.45
CA GLY A 23 -0.31 6.08 -15.53
C GLY A 23 0.00 4.93 -16.48
N CYS A 24 1.02 5.12 -17.33
CA CYS A 24 1.44 4.14 -18.34
C CYS A 24 1.76 2.75 -17.73
N PHE A 25 2.55 2.70 -16.66
CA PHE A 25 3.09 1.43 -16.13
C PHE A 25 2.58 1.05 -14.75
N GLY A 26 1.67 1.84 -14.18
CA GLY A 26 1.27 1.66 -12.79
C GLY A 26 -0.04 2.31 -12.44
N ARG A 27 -0.50 2.02 -11.23
CA ARG A 27 -1.67 2.63 -10.61
C ARG A 27 -1.42 2.93 -9.14
N VAL A 28 -2.20 3.87 -8.64
CA VAL A 28 -2.28 4.23 -7.23
C VAL A 28 -3.68 3.89 -6.74
N VAL A 29 -3.79 3.16 -5.65
CA VAL A 29 -5.07 2.79 -5.02
C VAL A 29 -5.14 3.34 -3.61
N LYS A 30 -6.34 3.76 -3.19
CA LYS A 30 -6.64 4.04 -1.78
C LYS A 30 -6.64 2.72 -1.04
N ALA A 31 -6.09 2.68 0.17
CA ALA A 31 -6.10 1.49 1.01
C ALA A 31 -6.27 1.85 2.48
N GLU A 32 -6.71 0.88 3.27
CA GLU A 32 -6.71 0.94 4.73
C GLU A 32 -5.56 0.06 5.24
N ALA A 33 -4.71 0.63 6.09
CA ALA A 33 -3.59 -0.07 6.71
C ALA A 33 -3.77 -0.10 8.23
N VAL A 34 -3.73 -1.30 8.80
CA VAL A 34 -3.88 -1.55 10.23
C VAL A 34 -2.51 -1.57 10.91
N GLY A 35 -2.31 -0.70 11.89
CA GLY A 35 -1.07 -0.62 12.67
C GLY A 35 0.11 0.04 11.94
N ILE A 36 -0.16 0.89 10.92
CA ILE A 36 0.93 1.60 10.22
C ILE A 36 1.41 2.82 11.02
N LYS A 37 2.68 2.81 11.44
CA LYS A 37 3.35 3.86 12.22
C LYS A 37 2.69 4.20 13.57
N ASP A 38 1.82 3.35 14.12
CA ASP A 38 1.11 3.57 15.39
C ASP A 38 0.77 2.22 16.06
N SER A 39 0.01 2.28 17.16
CA SER A 39 -0.53 1.12 17.88
C SER A 39 -1.13 0.07 16.93
N GLU A 40 -1.04 -1.21 17.32
CA GLU A 40 -1.44 -2.34 16.48
C GLU A 40 -2.88 -2.30 15.94
N GLN A 41 -3.76 -1.49 16.54
CA GLN A 41 -5.19 -1.44 16.22
C GLN A 41 -5.59 -0.18 15.42
N THR A 42 -4.68 0.77 15.19
CA THR A 42 -5.03 2.00 14.47
C THR A 42 -5.19 1.74 12.98
N ILE A 43 -6.34 2.12 12.41
CA ILE A 43 -6.59 2.06 10.97
C ILE A 43 -6.26 3.41 10.34
N LYS A 44 -5.40 3.44 9.33
CA LYS A 44 -5.08 4.65 8.57
C LYS A 44 -5.41 4.48 7.10
N THR A 45 -5.94 5.55 6.50
CA THR A 45 -6.07 5.66 5.05
C THR A 45 -4.70 5.96 4.44
N VAL A 46 -4.30 5.18 3.43
CA VAL A 46 -3.02 5.32 2.73
C VAL A 46 -3.20 5.22 1.22
N ALA A 47 -2.17 5.63 0.47
CA ALA A 47 -2.07 5.40 -0.97
C ALA A 47 -1.04 4.31 -1.25
N VAL A 48 -1.40 3.33 -2.08
CA VAL A 48 -0.51 2.22 -2.47
C VAL A 48 -0.20 2.35 -3.95
N LYS A 49 1.08 2.53 -4.29
CA LYS A 49 1.56 2.51 -5.67
C LYS A 49 1.92 1.08 -6.06
N MET A 50 1.40 0.62 -7.19
CA MET A 50 1.66 -0.72 -7.71
C MET A 50 1.83 -0.68 -9.23
N VAL A 51 2.62 -1.61 -9.74
CA VAL A 51 2.69 -1.88 -11.19
C VAL A 51 1.36 -2.45 -11.66
N ARG A 52 0.98 -2.18 -12.92
CA ARG A 52 -0.13 -2.90 -13.54
C ARG A 52 0.33 -4.33 -13.83
N SER A 53 -0.53 -5.30 -13.59
CA SER A 53 -0.38 -6.62 -14.21
C SER A 53 -0.84 -6.45 -15.65
N GLU A 54 0.08 -6.20 -16.57
CA GLU A 54 -0.18 -6.48 -17.98
C GLU A 54 -0.16 -8.01 -18.13
N ALA A 55 -1.24 -8.55 -18.69
CA ALA A 55 -1.29 -9.91 -19.21
C ALA A 55 -0.72 -9.90 -20.63
#